data_AF-A0A966SEX1-F1
#
_entry.id   AF-A0A966SEX1-F1
#
_cell.length_a   1.000
_cell.length_b   1.000
_cell.length_c   1.000
_cell.angle_alpha   90.00
_cell.angle_beta   90.00
_cell.angle_gamma   90.00
#
_symmetry.space_group_name_H-M   'P 1'
#
loop_
_entity.id
_entity.type
_entity.pdbx_description
1 polymer ?
#
loop_
_entity_poly.entity_id
_entity_poly.type
_entity_poly.pdbx_seq_one_letter_code
_entity_poly.pdbx_strand_id
1 'polypeptide(L)'
;SYIKQGNEHYLKLKAFADEFNIKDLGSLATVCGTGGHSQELVNGGFKFVYETHARKTMAVISTALQFVPWAKQSKFLRAVSGLLRYTDAVPDVLSAKIRTHPSMLYPCVGVESAMQMLEEIYNYRNQAKAPLMLQFKDRVAAAETKRCLAIKKKS
;
A
#
# COMPACT_ATOMS: atom_id res chain seq x y z
N SER A 1 -15.37 11.38 -16.69
CA SER A 1 -14.75 10.26 -15.95
C SER A 1 -14.26 9.25 -16.97
N TYR A 2 -12.97 8.88 -16.92
CA TYR A 2 -12.34 7.92 -17.84
C TYR A 2 -12.98 6.53 -17.80
N ILE A 3 -13.70 6.21 -16.72
CA ILE A 3 -14.56 5.02 -16.63
C ILE A 3 -15.67 5.07 -17.68
N LYS A 4 -16.34 6.22 -17.86
CA LYS A 4 -17.40 6.40 -18.88
C LYS A 4 -16.84 6.40 -20.31
N GLN A 5 -15.55 6.67 -20.46
CA GLN A 5 -14.83 6.64 -21.74
C GLN A 5 -14.30 5.24 -22.08
N GLY A 6 -14.59 4.22 -21.25
CA GLY A 6 -14.18 2.84 -21.51
C GLY A 6 -12.70 2.54 -21.27
N ASN A 7 -11.97 3.38 -20.52
CA ASN A 7 -10.56 3.11 -20.26
C ASN A 7 -10.41 1.85 -19.38
N GLU A 8 -9.74 0.83 -19.92
CA GLU A 8 -9.58 -0.48 -19.31
C GLU A 8 -8.97 -0.42 -17.90
N HIS A 9 -7.95 0.44 -17.66
CA HIS A 9 -7.30 0.54 -16.36
C HIS A 9 -8.22 1.13 -15.29
N TYR A 10 -9.10 2.06 -15.68
CA TYR A 10 -10.07 2.65 -14.77
C TYR A 10 -11.23 1.70 -14.49
N LEU A 11 -11.64 0.90 -15.47
CA LEU A 11 -12.62 -0.17 -15.28
C LEU A 11 -12.09 -1.25 -14.33
N LYS A 12 -10.83 -1.66 -14.50
CA LYS A 12 -10.15 -2.58 -13.57
C LYS A 12 -10.06 -2.00 -12.15
N LEU A 13 -9.66 -0.73 -12.02
CA LEU A 13 -9.61 -0.07 -10.72
C LEU A 13 -11.00 -0.01 -10.05
N LYS A 14 -12.06 0.28 -10.82
CA LYS A 14 -13.43 0.29 -10.30
C LYS A 14 -13.89 -1.11 -9.88
N ALA A 15 -13.69 -2.13 -10.72
CA ALA A 15 -14.03 -3.50 -10.36
C ALA A 15 -13.30 -3.95 -9.09
N PHE A 16 -12.03 -3.59 -8.95
CA PHE A 16 -11.24 -3.86 -7.75
C PHE A 16 -11.75 -3.09 -6.51
N ALA A 17 -12.17 -1.84 -6.69
CA ALA A 17 -12.78 -1.04 -5.64
C ALA A 17 -14.09 -1.65 -5.14
N ASP A 18 -14.92 -2.14 -6.06
CA ASP A 18 -16.19 -2.78 -5.80
C ASP A 18 -15.98 -4.13 -5.09
N GLU A 19 -14.99 -4.94 -5.53
CA GLU A 19 -14.60 -6.23 -4.92
C GLU A 19 -14.26 -6.08 -3.44
N PHE A 20 -13.50 -5.04 -3.06
CA PHE A 20 -13.06 -4.82 -1.68
C PHE A 20 -13.89 -3.78 -0.90
N ASN A 21 -14.99 -3.29 -1.49
CA ASN A 21 -15.86 -2.26 -0.89
C ASN A 21 -15.08 -1.02 -0.39
N ILE A 22 -14.19 -0.51 -1.25
CA ILE A 22 -13.39 0.70 -1.03
C ILE A 22 -13.91 1.80 -1.94
N LYS A 23 -14.51 2.85 -1.34
CA LYS A 23 -15.06 3.98 -2.11
C LYS A 23 -13.99 4.98 -2.58
N ASP A 24 -12.84 5.02 -1.89
CA ASP A 24 -11.77 5.95 -2.20
C ASP A 24 -10.82 5.39 -3.26
N LEU A 25 -11.13 5.68 -4.53
CA LEU A 25 -10.33 5.30 -5.68
C LEU A 25 -8.92 5.91 -5.67
N GLY A 26 -8.73 7.09 -5.05
CA GLY A 26 -7.42 7.75 -4.99
C GLY A 26 -6.44 6.99 -4.09
N SER A 27 -6.94 6.51 -2.95
CA SER A 27 -6.16 5.62 -2.09
C SER A 27 -5.88 4.27 -2.74
N LEU A 28 -6.87 3.70 -3.43
CA LEU A 28 -6.72 2.42 -4.11
C LEU A 28 -5.75 2.50 -5.31
N ALA A 29 -5.75 3.62 -6.04
CA ALA A 29 -4.79 3.89 -7.10
C ALA A 29 -3.33 3.88 -6.61
N THR A 30 -3.10 4.22 -5.34
CA THR A 30 -1.78 4.13 -4.72
C THR A 30 -1.33 2.69 -4.49
N VAL A 31 -2.28 1.78 -4.30
CA VAL A 31 -2.00 0.34 -4.13
C VAL A 31 -1.80 -0.35 -5.50
N CYS A 32 -2.54 0.08 -6.52
CA CYS A 32 -2.63 -0.62 -7.81
C CYS A 32 -1.72 -0.05 -8.93
N GLY A 33 -1.20 1.16 -8.76
CA GLY A 33 -0.54 1.92 -9.84
C GLY A 33 0.97 2.16 -9.70
N THR A 34 1.55 2.71 -10.77
CA THR A 34 2.89 3.32 -10.79
C THR A 34 2.84 4.75 -10.21
N GLY A 35 3.86 5.15 -9.45
CA GLY A 35 3.93 6.39 -8.66
C GLY A 35 3.40 7.67 -9.33
N GLY A 36 2.43 8.36 -8.71
CA GLY A 36 1.88 9.65 -9.17
C GLY A 36 0.38 9.84 -8.92
N HIS A 37 -0.13 9.33 -7.81
CA HIS A 37 -1.38 8.56 -7.83
C HIS A 37 -2.71 9.33 -7.84
N SER A 38 -2.75 10.59 -7.41
CA SER A 38 -3.96 11.40 -7.49
C SER A 38 -4.03 12.18 -8.80
N GLN A 39 -2.92 12.82 -9.19
CA GLN A 39 -2.90 13.66 -10.39
C GLN A 39 -3.00 12.85 -11.68
N GLU A 40 -2.32 11.70 -11.76
CA GLU A 40 -2.43 10.82 -12.94
C GLU A 40 -3.83 10.21 -13.06
N LEU A 41 -4.47 9.92 -11.92
CA LEU A 41 -5.85 9.43 -11.90
C LEU A 41 -6.82 10.51 -12.42
N VAL A 42 -6.62 11.77 -12.05
CA VAL A 42 -7.40 12.92 -12.54
C VAL A 42 -7.10 13.22 -14.01
N ASN A 43 -5.85 13.06 -14.44
CA ASN A 43 -5.40 13.40 -15.79
C ASN A 43 -5.61 12.27 -16.82
N GLY A 44 -6.16 11.11 -16.44
CA GLY A 44 -6.40 10.00 -17.37
C GLY A 44 -5.21 9.08 -17.61
N GLY A 45 -4.07 9.36 -16.98
CA GLY A 45 -2.81 8.64 -17.17
C GLY A 45 -2.65 7.39 -16.32
N PHE A 46 -3.63 7.06 -15.47
CA PHE A 46 -3.53 5.93 -14.55
C PHE A 46 -3.42 4.60 -15.30
N LYS A 47 -2.45 3.78 -14.86
CA LYS A 47 -2.25 2.41 -15.33
C LYS A 47 -2.33 1.44 -14.17
N PHE A 48 -3.19 0.44 -14.31
CA PHE A 48 -3.29 -0.68 -13.38
C PHE A 48 -2.19 -1.68 -13.72
N VAL A 49 -1.03 -1.58 -13.05
CA VAL A 49 0.18 -2.35 -13.39
C VAL A 49 0.41 -3.50 -12.42
N TYR A 50 0.16 -3.29 -11.12
CA TYR A 50 0.62 -4.21 -10.08
C TYR A 50 -0.54 -4.99 -9.44
N GLU A 51 -1.23 -5.82 -10.22
CA GLU A 51 -2.39 -6.57 -9.73
C GLU A 51 -2.05 -7.53 -8.58
N THR A 52 -1.00 -8.34 -8.74
CA THR A 52 -0.60 -9.32 -7.73
C THR A 52 -0.22 -8.63 -6.40
N HIS A 53 0.48 -7.50 -6.49
CA HIS A 53 0.82 -6.68 -5.32
C HIS A 53 -0.43 -6.10 -4.65
N ALA A 54 -1.34 -5.57 -5.47
CA ALA A 54 -2.60 -5.00 -4.97
C ALA A 54 -3.42 -6.05 -4.23
N ARG A 55 -3.55 -7.27 -4.78
CA ARG A 55 -4.25 -8.38 -4.13
C ARG A 55 -3.61 -8.78 -2.81
N LYS A 56 -2.28 -8.91 -2.75
CA LYS A 56 -1.54 -9.21 -1.51
C LYS A 56 -1.75 -8.12 -0.44
N THR A 57 -1.66 -6.86 -0.85
CA THR A 57 -1.91 -5.70 0.02
C THR A 57 -3.34 -5.73 0.56
N MET A 58 -4.32 -5.98 -0.32
CA MET A 58 -5.72 -6.06 0.07
C MET A 58 -6.03 -7.24 0.98
N ALA A 59 -5.35 -8.38 0.84
CA ALA A 59 -5.53 -9.50 1.76
C ALA A 59 -5.14 -9.14 3.21
N VAL A 60 -4.04 -8.41 3.38
CA VAL A 60 -3.61 -7.90 4.70
C VAL A 60 -4.61 -6.87 5.23
N ILE A 61 -5.06 -5.93 4.38
CA ILE A 61 -6.01 -4.89 4.78
C ILE A 61 -7.36 -5.50 5.17
N SER A 62 -7.88 -6.43 4.37
CA SER A 62 -9.11 -7.17 4.67
C SER A 62 -9.01 -7.92 5.99
N THR A 63 -7.84 -8.45 6.33
CA THR A 63 -7.60 -9.06 7.63
C THR A 63 -7.67 -8.02 8.76
N ALA A 64 -7.04 -6.84 8.60
CA ALA A 64 -7.14 -5.76 9.58
C ALA A 64 -8.58 -5.23 9.73
N LEU A 65 -9.34 -5.14 8.63
CA LEU A 65 -10.72 -4.65 8.61
C LEU A 65 -11.70 -5.50 9.41
N GLN A 66 -11.38 -6.78 9.65
CA GLN A 66 -12.18 -7.64 10.52
C GLN A 66 -12.15 -7.17 11.99
N PHE A 67 -11.09 -6.46 12.39
CA PHE A 67 -10.89 -6.00 13.76
C PHE A 67 -11.07 -4.49 13.91
N VAL A 68 -10.69 -3.71 12.91
CA VAL A 68 -10.73 -2.24 12.97
C VAL A 68 -11.31 -1.61 11.69
N PRO A 69 -12.42 -0.86 11.77
CA PRO A 69 -13.06 -0.27 10.59
C PRO A 69 -12.24 0.88 9.97
N TRP A 70 -11.38 1.53 10.76
CA TRP A 70 -10.52 2.63 10.30
C TRP A 70 -9.37 2.16 9.39
N ALA A 71 -9.12 0.85 9.25
CA ALA A 71 -8.11 0.34 8.32
C ALA A 71 -8.41 0.65 6.84
N LYS A 72 -9.59 1.20 6.50
CA LYS A 72 -9.91 1.72 5.15
C LYS A 72 -9.22 3.06 4.84
N GLN A 73 -8.64 3.72 5.84
CA GLN A 73 -8.05 5.05 5.66
C GLN A 73 -6.82 5.01 4.74
N SER A 74 -6.68 6.03 3.89
CA SER A 74 -5.58 6.18 2.93
C SER A 74 -4.19 5.94 3.55
N LYS A 75 -3.96 6.44 4.77
CA LYS A 75 -2.68 6.34 5.46
C LYS A 75 -2.29 4.88 5.75
N PHE A 76 -3.26 4.08 6.19
CA PHE A 76 -3.06 2.66 6.47
C PHE A 76 -2.86 1.87 5.17
N LEU A 77 -3.69 2.12 4.15
CA LEU A 77 -3.54 1.52 2.81
C LEU A 77 -2.14 1.77 2.23
N ARG A 78 -1.66 3.01 2.33
CA ARG A 78 -0.32 3.40 1.89
C ARG A 78 0.79 2.75 2.70
N ALA A 79 0.61 2.65 4.02
CA ALA A 79 1.58 2.00 4.89
C ALA A 79 1.73 0.51 4.55
N VAL A 80 0.63 -0.23 4.42
CA VAL A 80 0.68 -1.66 4.04
C VAL A 80 1.27 -1.84 2.64
N SER A 81 0.82 -1.06 1.65
CA SER A 81 1.35 -1.13 0.28
C SER A 81 2.84 -0.81 0.23
N GLY A 82 3.27 0.26 0.92
CA GLY A 82 4.67 0.66 0.99
C GLY A 82 5.53 -0.40 1.66
N LEU A 83 5.05 -0.96 2.77
CA LEU A 83 5.73 -2.03 3.47
C LEU A 83 5.94 -3.25 2.55
N LEU A 84 4.89 -3.76 1.92
CA LEU A 84 5.00 -4.94 1.04
C LEU A 84 5.80 -4.68 -0.25
N ARG A 85 5.89 -3.42 -0.69
CA ARG A 85 6.59 -3.05 -1.93
C ARG A 85 8.10 -2.86 -1.73
N TYR A 86 8.49 -2.30 -0.58
CA TYR A 86 9.86 -1.86 -0.32
C TYR A 86 10.55 -2.63 0.80
N THR A 87 9.92 -3.65 1.36
CA THR A 87 10.52 -4.51 2.38
C THR A 87 10.34 -5.97 2.00
N ASP A 88 11.05 -6.85 2.70
CA ASP A 88 10.91 -8.30 2.53
C ASP A 88 9.81 -8.88 3.45
N ALA A 89 8.86 -8.04 3.89
CA ALA A 89 7.73 -8.45 4.71
C ALA A 89 6.85 -9.46 3.96
N VAL A 90 6.59 -10.60 4.61
CA VAL A 90 5.71 -11.64 4.06
C VAL A 90 4.25 -11.30 4.41
N PRO A 91 3.35 -11.11 3.42
CA PRO A 91 1.96 -10.71 3.67
C PRO A 91 1.20 -11.68 4.59
N ASP A 92 1.46 -12.98 4.45
CA ASP A 92 0.80 -14.02 5.24
C ASP A 92 1.21 -13.96 6.71
N VAL A 93 2.49 -13.71 6.98
CA VAL A 93 3.03 -13.55 8.34
C VAL A 93 2.43 -12.31 8.99
N LEU A 94 2.39 -11.18 8.28
CA LEU A 94 1.78 -9.95 8.78
C LEU A 94 0.28 -10.14 9.08
N SER A 95 -0.44 -10.80 8.19
CA SER A 95 -1.87 -11.09 8.38
C SER A 95 -2.10 -11.99 9.60
N ALA A 96 -1.28 -13.04 9.77
CA ALA A 96 -1.36 -13.91 10.93
C ALA A 96 -1.09 -13.13 12.23
N LYS A 97 -0.05 -12.29 12.26
CA LYS A 97 0.27 -11.45 13.43
C LYS A 97 -0.86 -10.49 13.78
N ILE A 98 -1.49 -9.86 12.79
CA ILE A 98 -2.66 -9.01 13.00
C ILE A 98 -3.82 -9.81 13.62
N ARG A 99 -4.11 -11.02 13.14
CA ARG A 99 -5.17 -11.86 13.70
C ARG A 99 -4.90 -12.28 15.14
N THR A 100 -3.64 -12.60 15.46
CA THR A 100 -3.27 -13.04 16.82
C THR A 100 -3.16 -11.87 17.79
N HIS A 101 -2.86 -10.66 17.31
CA HIS A 101 -2.63 -9.48 18.14
C HIS A 101 -3.40 -8.24 17.64
N PRO A 102 -4.74 -8.31 17.50
CA PRO A 102 -5.52 -7.21 16.96
C PRO A 102 -5.52 -5.96 17.86
N SER A 103 -5.29 -6.13 19.17
CA SER A 103 -5.19 -5.03 20.14
C SER A 103 -3.99 -4.11 19.91
N MET A 104 -3.01 -4.54 19.12
CA MET A 104 -1.86 -3.72 18.74
C MET A 104 -2.17 -2.77 17.57
N LEU A 105 -3.34 -2.89 16.93
CA LEU A 105 -3.77 -1.96 15.90
C LEU A 105 -4.35 -0.69 16.54
N TYR A 106 -3.74 0.45 16.25
CA TYR A 106 -4.22 1.76 16.69
C TYR A 106 -4.23 2.80 15.54
N PRO A 107 -5.16 3.78 15.58
CA PRO A 107 -5.19 4.87 14.61
C PRO A 107 -3.88 5.67 14.61
N CYS A 108 -3.33 5.92 13.43
CA CYS A 108 -2.05 6.58 13.26
C CYS A 108 -2.20 7.95 12.58
N VAL A 109 -1.38 8.93 12.99
CA VAL A 109 -1.43 10.30 12.46
C VAL A 109 -0.84 10.39 11.05
N GLY A 110 0.13 9.56 10.72
CA GLY A 110 0.83 9.54 9.43
C GLY A 110 1.09 8.14 8.88
N VAL A 111 1.57 8.08 7.63
CA VAL A 111 1.97 6.82 6.98
C VAL A 111 3.16 6.21 7.73
N GLU A 112 4.16 7.00 8.12
CA GLU A 112 5.34 6.50 8.82
C GLU A 112 4.99 5.86 10.17
N SER A 113 4.15 6.52 10.97
CA SER A 113 3.65 5.94 12.23
C SER A 113 2.84 4.66 12.02
N ALA A 114 2.07 4.59 10.93
CA ALA A 114 1.32 3.37 10.60
C ALA A 114 2.27 2.23 10.18
N MET A 115 3.38 2.55 9.50
CA MET A 115 4.40 1.56 9.15
C MET A 115 5.16 1.06 10.38
N GLN A 116 5.50 1.94 11.32
CA GLN A 116 6.12 1.56 12.60
C GLN A 116 5.21 0.61 13.39
N MET A 117 3.93 0.94 13.52
CA MET A 117 2.95 0.04 14.13
C MET A 117 2.92 -1.33 13.45
N LEU A 118 2.90 -1.37 12.11
CA LEU A 118 2.89 -2.64 11.37
C LEU A 118 4.19 -3.44 11.58
N GLU A 119 5.34 -2.79 11.66
CA GLU A 119 6.62 -3.42 11.99
C GLU A 119 6.62 -3.98 13.43
N GLU A 120 6.08 -3.24 14.39
CA GLU A 120 5.94 -3.69 15.77
C GLU A 120 5.05 -4.94 15.86
N ILE A 121 3.92 -4.96 15.14
CA ILE A 121 3.05 -6.13 15.04
C ILE A 121 3.78 -7.30 14.38
N TYR A 122 4.48 -7.06 13.27
CA TYR A 122 5.23 -8.10 12.55
C TYR A 122 6.29 -8.77 13.43
N ASN A 123 7.02 -7.96 14.19
CA ASN A 123 8.10 -8.39 15.07
C ASN A 123 7.64 -8.80 16.47
N TYR A 124 6.34 -8.70 16.78
CA TYR A 124 5.84 -9.01 18.11
C TYR A 124 6.15 -10.46 18.50
N ARG A 125 6.83 -10.64 19.64
CA ARG A 125 7.34 -11.93 20.15
C ARG A 125 8.27 -12.67 19.19
N ASN A 126 8.87 -11.98 18.22
CA ASN A 126 9.93 -12.55 17.40
C ASN A 126 11.30 -12.27 18.04
N GLN A 127 12.14 -13.30 18.15
CA GLN A 127 13.49 -13.15 18.71
C GLN A 127 14.42 -12.43 17.74
N ALA A 128 14.27 -12.69 16.43
CA ALA A 128 15.01 -12.01 15.37
C ALA A 128 14.11 -10.95 14.72
N LYS A 129 14.31 -9.68 15.09
CA LYS A 129 13.52 -8.57 14.55
C LYS A 129 13.95 -8.25 13.12
N ALA A 130 12.99 -8.18 12.19
CA ALA A 130 13.22 -7.69 10.84
C ALA A 130 13.15 -6.14 10.87
N PRO A 131 14.22 -5.42 10.46
CA PRO A 131 14.24 -3.95 10.48
C PRO A 131 13.52 -3.40 9.24
N LEU A 132 12.20 -3.58 9.18
CA LEU A 132 11.38 -3.27 8.01
C LEU A 132 11.40 -1.78 7.66
N MET A 133 11.37 -0.90 8.67
CA MET A 133 11.42 0.54 8.43
C MET A 133 12.77 1.00 7.87
N LEU A 134 13.86 0.37 8.29
CA LEU A 134 15.19 0.66 7.73
C LEU A 134 15.23 0.27 6.25
N GLN A 135 14.79 -0.95 5.93
CA GLN A 135 14.70 -1.43 4.54
C GLN A 135 13.84 -0.50 3.67
N PHE A 136 12.70 -0.06 4.20
CA PHE A 136 11.83 0.88 3.49
C PHE A 136 12.56 2.19 3.17
N LYS A 137 13.21 2.81 4.16
CA LYS A 137 13.94 4.07 3.98
C LYS A 137 15.06 3.93 2.94
N ASP A 138 15.83 2.85 3.03
CA ASP A 138 16.93 2.59 2.11
C ASP A 138 16.45 2.40 0.66
N ARG A 139 15.38 1.60 0.46
CA ARG A 139 14.85 1.33 -0.88
C ARG A 139 14.12 2.53 -1.48
N VAL A 140 13.46 3.35 -0.66
CA VAL A 140 12.85 4.60 -1.12
C VAL A 140 13.92 5.60 -1.54
N ALA A 141 14.96 5.82 -0.73
CA ALA A 141 16.08 6.69 -1.08
C ALA A 141 16.78 6.23 -2.38
N ALA A 142 16.96 4.92 -2.55
CA ALA A 142 17.52 4.35 -3.78
C ALA A 142 16.60 4.57 -5.00
N ALA A 143 15.28 4.45 -4.83
CA ALA A 143 14.30 4.67 -5.89
C ALA A 143 14.24 6.14 -6.33
N GLU A 144 14.29 7.08 -5.39
CA GLU A 144 14.35 8.51 -5.65
C GLU A 144 15.63 8.90 -6.40
N THR A 145 16.77 8.37 -5.97
CA THR A 145 18.06 8.57 -6.64
C THR A 145 18.01 8.12 -8.10
N LYS A 146 17.47 6.91 -8.37
CA LYS A 146 17.29 6.40 -9.73
C LYS A 146 16.37 7.29 -10.57
N ARG A 147 15.29 7.81 -9.98
CA ARG A 147 14.35 8.71 -10.67
C ARG A 147 15.03 10.04 -11.06
N CYS A 148 15.78 10.65 -10.16
CA CYS A 148 16.53 11.88 -10.43
C CYS A 148 17.56 11.68 -11.56
N LEU A 149 18.26 10.55 -11.57
CA LEU A 149 19.20 10.19 -12.65
C LEU A 149 18.49 9.95 -13.99
N ALA A 150 17.30 9.35 -13.98
CA ALA A 150 16.53 9.11 -15.19
C ALA A 150 15.95 10.40 -15.80
N ILE A 151 15.60 11.39 -14.97
CA ILE A 151 15.16 12.71 -15.43
C ILE A 151 16.32 13.46 -16.09
N LYS A 152 17.51 13.46 -15.47
CA LYS A 152 18.72 14.09 -16.03
C LYS A 152 19.19 13.49 -17.36
N LYS A 153 18.87 12.22 -17.66
CA LYS A 153 19.19 11.57 -18.95
C LYS A 153 18.19 11.89 -20.07
N LYS A 154 17.04 12.50 -19.75
CA LYS A 154 15.99 12.88 -20.71
C LYS A 154 15.96 14.37 -21.01
N SER A 155 16.82 15.16 -20.37
CA SER A 155 17.09 16.58 -20.66
C SER A 155 18.40 16.69 -21.41
#